data_AF-A0A1D1YWF1-F1
#
_entry.id   AF-A0A1D1YWF1-F1
#
_cell.length_a   1.000
_cell.length_b   1.000
_cell.length_c   1.000
_cell.angle_alpha   90.00
_cell.angle_beta   90.00
_cell.angle_gamma   90.00
#
_symmetry.space_group_name_H-M   'P 1'
#
loop_
_entity.id
_entity.type
_entity.pdbx_description
1 polymer ?
#
loop_
_entity_poly.entity_id
_entity_poly.type
_entity_poly.pdbx_seq_one_letter_code
_entity_poly.pdbx_strand_id
1 'polypeptide(L)'
;APANIPRISSLLSPSPSSDVVHVDLIPLDLPAVEGLPLEVQSTAEATPAMAELLKKAVDLTKPQVRSLLADLHPDVVFHDFAQPWLPSVAHPLGVKTVFYSVFAAVSSAFLTVPARRLPGGTRDPSMEDLRSPPPGFPAPPLSCIDAVPAYQAADFSYVFKSFSGGPCVFDRVVSCMSACSAIAIKTCREME
;
A
#
# COMPACT_ATOMS: atom_id res chain seq x y z
N ALA A 1 -22.83 -9.96 0.74
CA ALA A 1 -22.39 -8.74 0.02
C ALA A 1 -20.96 -8.44 0.43
N PRO A 2 -20.11 -7.89 -0.46
CA PRO A 2 -18.74 -7.55 -0.09
C PRO A 2 -18.74 -6.61 1.12
N ALA A 3 -17.97 -6.96 2.16
CA ALA A 3 -18.17 -6.43 3.51
C ALA A 3 -18.14 -4.89 3.58
N ASN A 4 -17.31 -4.26 2.75
CA ASN A 4 -17.09 -2.82 2.77
C ASN A 4 -18.01 -1.99 1.85
N ILE A 5 -18.73 -2.61 0.90
CA ILE A 5 -19.52 -1.85 -0.09
C ILE A 5 -20.61 -0.99 0.57
N PRO A 6 -21.48 -1.51 1.47
CA PRO A 6 -22.52 -0.70 2.09
C PRO A 6 -21.96 0.52 2.85
N ARG A 7 -20.81 0.33 3.52
CA ARG A 7 -20.11 1.41 4.22
C ARG A 7 -19.58 2.47 3.26
N ILE A 8 -18.95 2.06 2.15
CA ILE A 8 -18.41 2.97 1.14
C ILE A 8 -19.54 3.75 0.45
N SER A 9 -20.64 3.09 0.08
CA SER A 9 -21.82 3.74 -0.50
C SER A 9 -22.40 4.84 0.40
N SER A 10 -22.44 4.58 1.71
CA SER A 10 -22.91 5.57 2.70
C SER A 10 -21.99 6.81 2.76
N LEU A 11 -20.67 6.61 2.71
CA LEU A 11 -19.69 7.71 2.73
C LEU A 11 -19.70 8.57 1.46
N LEU A 12 -20.10 7.99 0.33
CA LEU A 12 -20.14 8.66 -0.97
C LEU A 12 -21.49 9.35 -1.25
N SER A 13 -22.47 9.20 -0.37
CA SER A 13 -23.78 9.83 -0.55
C SER A 13 -23.62 11.36 -0.59
N PRO A 14 -24.04 12.04 -1.68
CA PRO A 14 -23.69 13.44 -1.92
C PRO A 14 -24.29 14.36 -0.86
N SER A 15 -23.48 15.32 -0.40
CA SER A 15 -23.99 16.52 0.27
C SER A 15 -24.69 17.40 -0.78
N PRO A 16 -25.85 18.01 -0.48
CA PRO A 16 -26.66 18.75 -1.45
C PRO A 16 -25.99 20.01 -2.07
N SER A 17 -24.76 20.34 -1.71
CA SER A 17 -24.06 21.57 -2.11
C SER A 17 -22.79 21.36 -2.93
N SER A 18 -22.45 20.13 -3.35
CA SER A 18 -21.24 19.85 -4.14
C SER A 18 -21.58 19.54 -5.59
N ASP A 19 -20.75 20.00 -6.53
CA ASP A 19 -20.79 19.56 -7.93
C ASP A 19 -20.92 18.04 -7.98
N VAL A 20 -21.85 17.52 -8.78
CA VAL A 20 -22.22 16.10 -8.76
C VAL A 20 -21.07 15.27 -9.35
N VAL A 21 -20.20 14.76 -8.48
CA VAL A 21 -19.22 13.73 -8.84
C VAL A 21 -19.96 12.41 -9.00
N HIS A 22 -19.96 11.85 -10.21
CA HIS A 22 -20.49 10.52 -10.45
C HIS A 22 -19.47 9.47 -9.96
N VAL A 23 -19.90 8.57 -9.08
CA VAL A 23 -19.05 7.52 -8.51
C VAL A 23 -19.74 6.18 -8.65
N ASP A 24 -19.14 5.30 -9.44
CA ASP A 24 -19.58 3.91 -9.58
C ASP A 24 -18.79 2.99 -8.64
N LEU A 25 -19.50 2.08 -7.98
CA LEU A 25 -18.91 1.05 -7.11
C LEU A 25 -18.95 -0.30 -7.80
N ILE A 26 -17.78 -0.78 -8.23
CA ILE A 26 -17.63 -2.07 -8.88
C ILE A 26 -17.07 -3.07 -7.85
N PRO A 27 -17.84 -4.10 -7.43
CA PRO A 27 -17.34 -5.14 -6.56
C PRO A 27 -16.25 -5.97 -7.27
N LEU A 28 -15.23 -6.36 -6.51
CA LEU A 28 -14.29 -7.41 -6.92
C LEU A 28 -14.60 -8.68 -6.14
N ASP A 29 -14.60 -9.81 -6.83
CA ASP A 29 -14.75 -11.11 -6.19
C ASP A 29 -13.39 -11.55 -5.65
N LEU A 30 -13.26 -11.57 -4.32
CA LEU A 30 -12.02 -11.96 -3.66
C LEU A 30 -11.86 -13.49 -3.69
N PRO A 31 -10.86 -14.04 -4.39
CA PRO A 31 -10.69 -15.49 -4.49
C PRO A 31 -10.35 -16.12 -3.15
N ALA A 32 -10.84 -17.35 -2.92
CA ALA A 32 -10.55 -18.10 -1.70
C ALA A 32 -9.04 -18.42 -1.60
N VAL A 33 -8.49 -18.23 -0.40
CA VAL A 33 -7.10 -18.57 -0.05
C VAL A 33 -7.13 -19.46 1.18
N GLU A 34 -6.36 -20.54 1.16
CA GLU A 34 -6.25 -21.46 2.29
C GLU A 34 -5.83 -20.71 3.57
N GLY A 35 -6.58 -20.93 4.66
CA GLY A 35 -6.36 -20.28 5.95
C GLY A 35 -7.02 -18.90 6.12
N LEU A 36 -7.64 -18.34 5.06
CA LEU A 36 -8.44 -17.11 5.15
C LEU A 36 -9.94 -17.45 5.17
N PRO A 37 -10.66 -17.16 6.28
CA PRO A 37 -12.11 -17.31 6.31
C PRO A 37 -12.80 -16.44 5.25
N LEU A 38 -13.87 -16.93 4.62
CA LEU A 38 -14.57 -16.24 3.53
C LEU A 38 -15.21 -14.91 3.95
N GLU A 39 -15.52 -14.80 5.24
CA GLU A 39 -16.11 -13.63 5.87
C GLU A 39 -15.08 -12.50 6.04
N VAL A 40 -13.79 -12.83 6.13
CA VAL A 40 -12.73 -11.84 6.33
C VAL A 40 -12.34 -11.24 4.98
N GLN A 41 -12.88 -10.04 4.72
CA GLN A 41 -12.62 -9.27 3.49
C GLN A 41 -12.02 -7.88 3.78
N SER A 42 -11.68 -7.62 5.05
CA SER A 42 -11.18 -6.34 5.52
C SER A 42 -10.02 -6.54 6.49
N THR A 43 -9.00 -5.71 6.40
CA THR A 43 -7.90 -5.72 7.38
C THR A 43 -8.34 -5.27 8.77
N ALA A 44 -9.49 -4.59 8.89
CA ALA A 44 -10.05 -4.17 10.17
C ALA A 44 -10.50 -5.36 11.04
N GLU A 45 -10.85 -6.47 10.40
CA GLU A 45 -11.35 -7.69 11.04
C GLU A 45 -10.28 -8.80 11.05
N ALA A 46 -9.09 -8.51 10.50
CA ALA A 46 -8.04 -9.48 10.26
C ALA A 46 -6.97 -9.44 11.36
N THR A 47 -6.51 -10.63 11.77
CA THR A 47 -5.21 -10.75 12.46
C THR A 47 -4.06 -10.41 11.49
N PRO A 48 -2.83 -10.14 11.96
CA PRO A 48 -1.69 -9.89 11.07
C PRO A 48 -1.46 -11.01 10.05
N ALA A 49 -1.62 -12.28 10.45
CA ALA A 49 -1.50 -13.41 9.53
C ALA A 49 -2.61 -13.41 8.46
N MET A 50 -3.85 -13.11 8.86
CA MET A 50 -4.97 -12.98 7.92
C MET A 50 -4.77 -11.80 6.96
N ALA A 51 -4.19 -10.69 7.41
CA ALA A 51 -3.86 -9.55 6.56
C ALA A 51 -2.84 -9.93 5.46
N GLU A 52 -1.88 -10.82 5.76
CA GLU A 52 -0.99 -11.37 4.72
C GLU A 52 -1.72 -12.26 3.71
N LEU A 53 -2.67 -13.07 4.16
CA LEU A 53 -3.49 -13.90 3.27
C LEU A 53 -4.42 -13.03 2.41
N LEU A 54 -4.94 -11.92 2.95
CA LEU A 54 -5.71 -10.94 2.19
C LEU A 54 -4.89 -10.35 1.04
N LYS A 55 -3.61 -10.03 1.23
CA LYS A 55 -2.74 -9.57 0.12
C LYS A 55 -2.65 -10.62 -0.99
N LYS A 56 -2.52 -11.91 -0.65
CA LYS A 56 -2.52 -13.00 -1.64
C LYS A 56 -3.85 -13.08 -2.40
N ALA A 57 -4.96 -12.97 -1.68
CA ALA A 57 -6.28 -12.98 -2.29
C ALA A 57 -6.45 -11.79 -3.25
N VAL A 58 -5.98 -10.60 -2.86
CA VAL A 58 -5.94 -9.42 -3.74
C VAL A 58 -5.06 -9.65 -4.96
N ASP A 59 -3.89 -10.28 -4.84
CA ASP A 59 -3.04 -10.61 -5.99
C ASP A 59 -3.76 -11.52 -7.02
N LEU A 60 -4.62 -12.42 -6.54
CA LEU A 60 -5.43 -13.29 -7.40
C LEU A 60 -6.57 -12.55 -8.13
N THR A 61 -6.92 -11.32 -7.75
CA THR A 61 -7.91 -10.49 -8.49
C THR A 61 -7.35 -9.90 -9.78
N LYS A 62 -6.04 -10.06 -10.04
CA LYS A 62 -5.35 -9.53 -11.23
C LYS A 62 -6.10 -9.73 -12.56
N PRO A 63 -6.67 -10.91 -12.88
CA PRO A 63 -7.43 -11.10 -14.12
C PRO A 63 -8.71 -10.27 -14.19
N GLN A 64 -9.45 -10.16 -13.08
CA GLN A 64 -10.66 -9.34 -13.00
C GLN A 64 -10.34 -7.87 -13.20
N VAL A 65 -9.32 -7.37 -12.49
CA VAL A 65 -8.89 -5.97 -12.61
C VAL A 65 -8.38 -5.66 -14.02
N ARG A 66 -7.69 -6.60 -14.68
CA ARG A 66 -7.29 -6.44 -16.08
C ARG A 66 -8.51 -6.28 -17.00
N SER A 67 -9.54 -7.11 -16.84
CA SER A 67 -10.77 -6.99 -17.64
C SER A 67 -11.42 -5.63 -17.43
N LEU A 68 -11.59 -5.23 -16.16
CA LEU A 68 -12.20 -3.94 -15.83
C LEU A 68 -11.44 -2.76 -16.43
N LEU A 69 -10.10 -2.75 -16.38
CA LEU A 69 -9.31 -1.70 -17.00
C LEU A 69 -9.48 -1.67 -18.52
N ALA A 70 -9.61 -2.83 -19.15
CA ALA A 70 -9.83 -2.95 -20.60
C ALA A 70 -11.27 -2.61 -21.00
N ASP A 71 -12.24 -2.72 -20.10
CA ASP A 71 -13.64 -2.36 -20.40
C ASP A 71 -13.87 -0.86 -20.15
N LEU A 72 -13.42 -0.36 -19.01
CA LEU A 72 -13.64 1.02 -18.55
C LEU A 72 -12.72 2.04 -19.22
N HIS A 73 -11.54 1.62 -19.69
CA HIS A 73 -10.52 2.50 -20.31
C HIS A 73 -10.22 3.79 -19.52
N PRO A 74 -9.89 3.72 -18.22
CA PRO A 74 -9.64 4.93 -17.44
C PRO A 74 -8.32 5.62 -17.87
N ASP A 75 -8.26 6.94 -17.75
CA ASP A 75 -7.00 7.68 -17.99
C ASP A 75 -5.94 7.37 -16.92
N VAL A 76 -6.38 7.22 -15.67
CA VAL A 76 -5.54 7.02 -14.49
C VAL A 76 -6.21 6.05 -13.52
N VAL A 77 -5.42 5.15 -12.92
CA VAL A 77 -5.84 4.33 -11.79
C VAL A 77 -4.96 4.58 -10.57
N PHE A 78 -5.59 4.82 -9.42
CA PHE A 78 -4.93 4.95 -8.13
C PHE A 78 -4.88 3.60 -7.42
N HIS A 79 -3.75 3.28 -6.78
CA HIS A 79 -3.59 2.01 -6.08
C HIS A 79 -2.70 2.11 -4.85
N ASP A 80 -2.84 1.13 -3.95
CA ASP A 80 -2.04 1.04 -2.73
C ASP A 80 -0.81 0.13 -2.94
N PHE A 81 -0.04 -0.10 -1.88
CA PHE A 81 1.11 -1.00 -1.90
C PHE A 81 0.68 -2.47 -2.00
N ALA A 82 -0.56 -2.82 -1.66
CA ALA A 82 -1.02 -4.21 -1.76
C ALA A 82 -1.14 -4.70 -3.20
N GLN A 83 -1.23 -3.82 -4.21
CA GLN A 83 -1.32 -4.20 -5.63
C GLN A 83 -0.05 -3.84 -6.44
N PRO A 84 1.15 -4.36 -6.09
CA PRO A 84 2.40 -4.04 -6.82
C PRO A 84 2.39 -4.54 -8.27
N TRP A 85 1.47 -5.44 -8.60
CA TRP A 85 1.28 -5.97 -9.95
C TRP A 85 0.47 -5.03 -10.85
N LEU A 86 -0.21 -4.00 -10.32
CA LEU A 86 -1.15 -3.18 -11.09
C LEU A 86 -0.48 -2.44 -12.26
N PRO A 87 0.71 -1.81 -12.12
CA PRO A 87 1.38 -1.17 -13.25
C PRO A 87 1.62 -2.12 -14.43
N SER A 88 2.02 -3.37 -14.16
CA SER A 88 2.25 -4.39 -15.20
C SER A 88 1.00 -4.78 -15.99
N VAL A 89 -0.18 -4.49 -15.44
CA VAL A 89 -1.49 -4.77 -16.06
C VAL A 89 -2.05 -3.55 -16.77
N ALA A 90 -1.93 -2.38 -16.13
CA ALA A 90 -2.50 -1.13 -16.60
C ALA A 90 -1.73 -0.52 -17.77
N HIS A 91 -0.39 -0.50 -17.70
CA HIS A 91 0.45 0.16 -18.71
C HIS A 91 0.29 -0.41 -20.13
N PRO A 92 0.22 -1.75 -20.34
CA PRO A 92 -0.06 -2.31 -21.67
C PRO A 92 -1.40 -1.89 -22.28
N LEU A 93 -2.34 -1.42 -21.45
CA LEU A 93 -3.64 -0.90 -21.87
C LEU A 93 -3.62 0.64 -22.09
N GLY A 94 -2.47 1.28 -21.95
CA GLY A 94 -2.32 2.73 -22.04
C GLY A 94 -2.79 3.51 -20.80
N VAL A 95 -3.15 2.81 -19.71
CA VAL A 95 -3.65 3.41 -18.47
C VAL A 95 -2.48 3.83 -17.58
N LYS A 96 -2.47 5.09 -17.11
CA LYS A 96 -1.46 5.58 -16.16
C LYS A 96 -1.76 5.08 -14.74
N THR A 97 -0.74 4.83 -13.94
CA THR A 97 -0.91 4.40 -12.56
C THR A 97 -0.38 5.42 -11.56
N VAL A 98 -1.13 5.66 -10.48
CA VAL A 98 -0.71 6.50 -9.37
C VAL A 98 -0.62 5.63 -8.12
N PHE A 99 0.59 5.49 -7.57
CA PHE A 99 0.75 4.89 -6.26
C PHE A 99 0.31 5.90 -5.19
N TYR A 100 -0.79 5.60 -4.50
CA TYR A 100 -1.30 6.39 -3.40
C TYR A 100 -0.91 5.78 -2.07
N SER A 101 -0.06 6.48 -1.32
CA SER A 101 0.32 6.08 0.04
C SER A 101 -0.51 6.84 1.06
N VAL A 102 -1.25 6.08 1.87
CA VAL A 102 -1.96 6.58 3.05
C VAL A 102 -1.01 6.87 4.23
N PHE A 103 0.23 6.38 4.16
CA PHE A 103 1.29 6.68 5.13
C PHE A 103 1.93 8.03 4.82
N ALA A 104 2.37 8.73 5.88
CA ALA A 104 3.02 10.03 5.76
C ALA A 104 4.35 9.92 5.00
N ALA A 105 4.75 10.98 4.29
CA ALA A 105 6.01 11.04 3.56
C ALA A 105 7.20 10.74 4.48
N VAL A 106 7.17 11.27 5.71
CA VAL A 106 8.19 11.01 6.73
C VAL A 106 8.32 9.52 7.07
N SER A 107 7.21 8.77 7.13
CA SER A 107 7.24 7.33 7.39
C SER A 107 7.83 6.56 6.22
N SER A 108 7.48 6.93 4.98
CA SER A 108 8.06 6.34 3.77
C SER A 108 9.56 6.65 3.66
N ALA A 109 9.97 7.89 3.94
CA ALA A 109 11.37 8.30 3.97
C ALA A 109 12.17 7.55 5.05
N PHE A 110 11.53 7.23 6.18
CA PHE A 110 12.18 6.52 7.27
C PHE A 110 12.26 5.02 7.04
N LEU A 111 11.25 4.37 6.44
CA LEU A 111 11.14 2.90 6.41
C LEU A 111 11.32 2.27 5.04
N THR A 112 10.91 2.93 3.96
CA THR A 112 10.78 2.30 2.65
C THR A 112 11.69 2.91 1.58
N VAL A 113 12.72 3.65 2.01
CA VAL A 113 13.77 4.13 1.10
C VAL A 113 14.77 3.02 0.78
N PRO A 114 15.38 3.02 -0.42
CA PRO A 114 16.38 2.03 -0.79
C PRO A 114 17.53 1.91 0.23
N ALA A 115 17.93 3.01 0.88
CA ALA A 115 18.99 3.03 1.89
C ALA A 115 18.73 2.13 3.12
N ARG A 116 17.49 1.66 3.33
CA ARG A 116 17.15 0.68 4.38
C ARG A 116 17.61 -0.74 4.06
N ARG A 117 17.97 -1.03 2.81
CA ARG A 117 18.67 -2.25 2.40
C ARG A 117 19.98 -1.88 1.73
N LEU A 118 21.08 -2.50 2.17
CA LEU A 118 22.40 -2.24 1.57
C LEU A 118 22.39 -2.54 0.06
N PRO A 119 23.25 -1.86 -0.74
CA PRO A 119 23.44 -2.19 -2.14
C PRO A 119 23.74 -3.69 -2.31
N GLY A 120 22.87 -4.40 -3.04
CA GLY A 120 22.92 -5.86 -3.17
C GLY A 120 21.78 -6.62 -2.46
N GLY A 121 20.97 -5.95 -1.64
CA GLY A 121 19.69 -6.49 -1.14
C GLY A 121 19.78 -7.65 -0.14
N THR A 122 20.96 -7.93 0.42
CA THR A 122 21.21 -9.18 1.16
C THR A 122 20.92 -9.13 2.66
N ARG A 123 20.74 -7.96 3.27
CA ARG A 123 20.45 -7.85 4.71
C ARG A 123 19.29 -6.92 4.99
N ASP A 124 18.25 -7.46 5.63
CA ASP A 124 17.20 -6.67 6.26
C ASP A 124 17.76 -5.91 7.48
N PRO A 125 17.25 -4.71 7.78
CA PRO A 125 17.68 -3.95 8.94
C PRO A 125 17.32 -4.69 10.23
N SER A 126 18.25 -4.70 11.19
CA SER A 126 17.97 -5.17 12.54
C SER A 126 17.06 -4.18 13.27
N MET A 127 16.46 -4.60 14.39
CA MET A 127 15.68 -3.67 15.22
C MET A 127 16.50 -2.46 15.68
N GLU A 128 17.80 -2.62 15.94
CA GLU A 128 18.66 -1.51 16.33
C GLU A 128 18.87 -0.53 15.16
N ASP A 129 19.05 -1.03 13.94
CA ASP A 129 19.15 -0.18 12.75
C ASP A 129 17.87 0.66 12.53
N LEU A 130 16.71 0.08 12.87
CA LEU A 130 15.40 0.73 12.75
C LEU A 130 15.15 1.82 13.80
N ARG A 131 16.00 1.93 14.83
CA ARG A 131 15.89 3.00 15.84
C ARG A 131 16.43 4.33 15.36
N SER A 132 17.28 4.33 14.34
CA SER A 132 17.89 5.54 13.80
C SER A 132 17.38 5.82 12.38
N PRO A 133 17.36 7.09 11.94
CA PRO A 133 17.05 7.45 10.56
C PRO A 133 17.98 6.76 9.55
N PRO A 134 17.50 6.40 8.35
CA PRO A 134 18.35 5.85 7.31
C PRO A 134 19.32 6.90 6.77
N PRO A 135 20.42 6.49 6.10
CA PRO A 135 21.28 7.43 5.38
C PRO A 135 20.50 8.30 4.39
N GLY A 136 20.74 9.62 4.44
CA GLY A 136 20.07 10.60 3.58
C GLY A 136 18.71 11.09 4.08
N PHE A 137 18.28 10.67 5.28
CA PHE A 137 17.09 11.23 5.91
C PHE A 137 17.28 12.71 6.28
N PRO A 138 16.24 13.57 6.15
CA PRO A 138 16.37 15.00 6.45
C PRO A 138 16.75 15.25 7.91
N ALA A 139 17.77 16.07 8.14
CA ALA A 139 18.17 16.52 9.47
C ALA A 139 17.31 17.72 9.94
N PRO A 140 17.27 18.03 11.25
CA PRO A 140 16.63 19.25 11.73
C PRO A 140 17.13 20.51 10.99
N PRO A 141 16.24 21.47 10.67
CA PRO A 141 14.84 21.57 11.08
C PRO A 141 13.83 20.89 10.12
N LEU A 142 14.29 20.17 9.08
CA LEU A 142 13.41 19.55 8.07
C LEU A 142 12.70 18.28 8.57
N SER A 143 13.18 17.70 9.66
CA SER A 143 12.47 16.64 10.38
C SER A 143 12.80 16.74 11.86
N CYS A 144 11.84 16.38 12.71
CA CYS A 144 12.03 16.27 14.15
C CYS A 144 12.34 14.82 14.60
N ILE A 145 12.53 13.90 13.66
CA ILE A 145 12.76 12.47 13.96
C ILE A 145 14.26 12.20 14.01
N ASP A 146 14.84 12.23 15.20
CA ASP A 146 16.24 11.88 15.44
C ASP A 146 16.42 10.40 15.82
N ALA A 147 15.40 9.79 16.43
CA ALA A 147 15.36 8.37 16.78
C ALA A 147 13.93 7.91 17.05
N VAL A 148 13.72 6.59 17.08
CA VAL A 148 12.45 5.97 17.54
C VAL A 148 12.69 5.05 18.74
N PRO A 149 11.72 4.96 19.68
CA PRO A 149 11.78 4.02 20.80
C PRO A 149 11.86 2.56 20.33
N ALA A 150 12.47 1.70 21.17
CA ALA A 150 12.69 0.29 20.84
C ALA A 150 11.39 -0.49 20.53
N TYR A 151 10.28 -0.16 21.20
CA TYR A 151 9.00 -0.82 20.93
C TYR A 151 8.45 -0.47 19.54
N GLN A 152 8.64 0.77 19.07
CA GLN A 152 8.26 1.15 17.70
C GLN A 152 9.16 0.50 16.65
N ALA A 153 10.46 0.42 16.93
CA ALA A 153 11.40 -0.28 16.05
C ALA A 153 11.07 -1.78 15.90
N ALA A 154 10.57 -2.41 16.97
CA ALA A 154 10.07 -3.78 16.91
C ALA A 154 8.88 -3.91 15.95
N ASP A 155 7.91 -2.98 16.01
CA ASP A 155 6.77 -2.96 15.08
C ASP A 155 7.22 -2.72 13.63
N PHE A 156 8.21 -1.85 13.42
CA PHE A 156 8.75 -1.56 12.08
C PHE A 156 9.42 -2.76 11.42
N SER A 157 9.95 -3.71 12.20
CA SER A 157 10.57 -4.93 11.65
C SER A 157 9.58 -5.76 10.80
N TYR A 158 8.28 -5.64 11.06
CA TYR A 158 7.24 -6.28 10.27
C TYR A 158 7.28 -5.86 8.79
N VAL A 159 7.68 -4.63 8.48
CA VAL A 159 7.76 -4.11 7.10
C VAL A 159 8.70 -4.96 6.23
N PHE A 160 9.72 -5.55 6.84
CA PHE A 160 10.74 -6.36 6.17
C PHE A 160 10.43 -7.87 6.23
N LYS A 161 9.40 -8.27 6.98
CA LYS A 161 9.07 -9.69 7.18
C LYS A 161 8.37 -10.27 5.95
N SER A 162 8.97 -11.31 5.37
CA SER A 162 8.35 -12.13 4.33
C SER A 162 7.41 -13.19 4.95
N PHE A 163 6.31 -13.47 4.26
CA PHE A 163 5.34 -14.49 4.65
C PHE A 163 5.15 -15.49 3.51
N SER A 164 5.28 -16.78 3.84
CA SER A 164 5.22 -17.89 2.87
C SER A 164 6.17 -17.71 1.66
N GLY A 165 7.33 -17.07 1.84
CA GLY A 165 8.27 -16.80 0.76
C GLY A 165 7.82 -15.72 -0.24
N GLY A 166 6.72 -15.01 0.03
CA GLY A 166 6.25 -13.88 -0.77
C GLY A 166 7.01 -12.57 -0.47
N PRO A 167 6.79 -11.52 -1.29
CA PRO A 167 7.39 -10.21 -1.04
C PRO A 167 6.89 -9.61 0.28
N CYS A 168 7.80 -9.03 1.06
CA CYS A 168 7.44 -8.28 2.27
C CYS A 168 6.81 -6.93 1.91
N VAL A 169 6.34 -6.17 2.91
CA VAL A 169 5.74 -4.84 2.67
C VAL A 169 6.74 -3.90 2.01
N PHE A 170 8.01 -3.91 2.43
CA PHE A 170 9.07 -3.12 1.82
C PHE A 170 9.17 -3.39 0.31
N ASP A 171 9.25 -4.66 -0.10
CA ASP A 171 9.36 -5.06 -1.50
C ASP A 171 8.17 -4.54 -2.32
N ARG A 172 6.95 -4.68 -1.77
CA ARG A 172 5.74 -4.21 -2.42
C ARG A 172 5.72 -2.69 -2.62
N VAL A 173 6.09 -1.93 -1.58
CA VAL A 173 6.15 -0.46 -1.66
C VAL A 173 7.19 -0.01 -2.68
N VAL A 174 8.40 -0.56 -2.63
CA VAL A 174 9.48 -0.20 -3.57
C VAL A 174 9.07 -0.54 -5.01
N SER A 175 8.42 -1.69 -5.22
CA SER A 175 7.89 -2.08 -6.53
C SER A 175 6.84 -1.06 -7.04
N CYS A 176 5.87 -0.69 -6.19
CA CYS A 176 4.86 0.32 -6.55
C CYS A 176 5.50 1.67 -6.91
N MET A 177 6.41 2.17 -6.07
CA MET A 177 7.08 3.46 -6.31
C MET A 177 7.91 3.45 -7.59
N SER A 178 8.58 2.34 -7.89
CA SER A 178 9.48 2.24 -9.06
C SER A 178 8.72 2.05 -10.38
N ALA A 179 7.54 1.43 -10.33
CA ALA A 179 6.79 1.06 -11.53
C ALA A 179 5.60 1.99 -11.82
N CYS A 180 5.18 2.86 -10.90
CA CYS A 180 4.05 3.77 -11.13
C CYS A 180 4.39 4.95 -12.06
N SER A 181 3.37 5.58 -12.65
CA SER A 181 3.54 6.80 -13.45
C SER A 181 3.70 8.06 -12.60
N ALA A 182 3.12 8.06 -11.39
CA ALA A 182 3.25 9.13 -10.40
C ALA A 182 3.00 8.61 -8.99
N ILE A 183 3.50 9.33 -8.00
CA ILE A 183 3.32 9.02 -6.57
C ILE A 183 2.48 10.12 -5.94
N ALA A 184 1.41 9.73 -5.24
CA ALA A 184 0.63 10.60 -4.39
C ALA A 184 0.82 10.13 -2.94
N ILE A 185 1.42 10.99 -2.11
CA ILE A 185 1.74 10.67 -0.72
C ILE A 185 1.01 11.65 0.19
N LYS A 186 0.44 11.12 1.28
CA LYS A 186 -0.06 11.96 2.37
C LYS A 186 1.10 12.69 3.05
N THR A 187 0.96 13.99 3.28
CA THR A 187 1.95 14.81 4.00
C THR A 187 1.41 15.29 5.35
N CYS A 188 2.30 15.61 6.29
CA CYS A 188 1.96 16.12 7.62
C CYS A 188 2.94 17.23 8.03
N ARG A 189 2.49 18.48 8.00
CA ARG A 189 3.33 19.67 8.22
C ARG A 189 4.02 19.70 9.59
N GLU A 190 3.43 19.07 10.59
CA GLU A 190 3.98 19.00 11.95
C GLU A 190 5.20 18.07 12.04
N MET A 191 5.35 17.13 11.10
CA MET A 191 6.44 16.14 11.06
C MET A 191 7.37 16.29 9.84
N GLU A 192 6.98 17.10 8.85
CA GLU A 192 7.61 17.33 7.53
C GLU A 192 7.73 18.83 7.23
#